data_AF-A0A2V7WC46-F1
#
_entry.id   AF-A0A2V7WC46-F1
#
_cell.length_a   1.000
_cell.length_b   1.000
_cell.length_c   1.000
_cell.angle_alpha   90.00
_cell.angle_beta   90.00
_cell.angle_gamma   90.00
#
_symmetry.space_group_name_H-M   'P 1'
#
loop_
_entity.id
_entity.type
_entity.pdbx_description
1 polymer ?
#
loop_
_entity_poly.entity_id
_entity_poly.type
_entity_poly.pdbx_seq_one_letter_code
_entity_poly.pdbx_strand_id
1 'polypeptide(L)'
;MRAFIALLLLFAPSLYARDRAVLIYPRERAMFRRVFYTPHQWLLRRRLAKTYDVEVHSQVATDDELFAIDVDGAKLLVISGHGDPFSISLNGRNARSLDADDADRLAEFFSRLDPFATIVLQSCDTGRGFAHLVKNAAGPTRRVIAANGEIPWNGMRITSIDPFDVTIRCRDSAGDWDCTLRLR
;
A
#
# COMPACT_ATOMS: atom_id res chain seq x y z
N MET A 1 -23.86 -39.31 -14.25
CA MET A 1 -23.77 -38.69 -12.90
C MET A 1 -22.34 -38.50 -12.39
N ARG A 2 -21.38 -39.41 -12.63
CA ARG A 2 -19.99 -39.29 -12.15
C ARG A 2 -19.17 -38.16 -12.79
N ALA A 3 -19.44 -37.80 -14.05
CA ALA A 3 -18.74 -36.71 -14.75
C ALA A 3 -19.09 -35.30 -14.24
N PHE A 4 -20.26 -35.12 -13.63
CA PHE A 4 -20.73 -33.82 -13.13
C PHE A 4 -20.07 -33.43 -11.79
N ILE A 5 -19.67 -34.43 -10.99
CA ILE A 5 -19.01 -34.23 -9.69
C ILE A 5 -17.54 -33.80 -9.89
N ALA A 6 -16.89 -34.29 -10.95
CA ALA A 6 -15.50 -33.93 -11.27
C ALA A 6 -15.36 -32.47 -11.75
N LEU A 7 -16.39 -31.92 -12.41
CA LEU A 7 -16.38 -30.53 -12.88
C LEU A 7 -16.52 -29.52 -11.73
N LEU A 8 -17.26 -29.87 -10.67
CA LEU A 8 -17.44 -29.03 -9.48
C LEU A 8 -16.16 -28.90 -8.63
N LEU A 9 -15.22 -29.84 -8.73
CA LEU A 9 -13.94 -29.79 -8.01
C LEU A 9 -12.86 -28.96 -8.74
N LEU A 10 -13.01 -28.75 -10.05
CA LEU A 10 -12.10 -27.89 -10.84
C LEU A 10 -12.47 -26.40 -10.72
N PHE A 11 -13.70 -26.11 -10.27
CA PHE A 11 -14.21 -24.77 -10.04
C PHE A 11 -14.59 -24.51 -8.59
N ALA A 12 -14.18 -25.37 -7.64
CA ALA A 12 -14.22 -24.99 -6.24
C ALA A 12 -13.25 -23.81 -6.10
N PRO A 13 -13.73 -22.55 -6.02
CA PRO A 13 -12.84 -21.47 -5.70
C PRO A 13 -12.27 -21.86 -4.35
N SER A 14 -11.00 -21.60 -4.17
CA SER A 14 -10.31 -21.70 -2.90
C SER A 14 -11.09 -20.94 -1.82
N LEU A 15 -12.09 -21.58 -1.20
CA LEU A 15 -12.86 -21.06 -0.07
C LEU A 15 -11.96 -20.82 1.16
N TYR A 16 -10.67 -21.16 1.03
CA TYR A 16 -9.61 -21.00 2.00
C TYR A 16 -8.45 -20.14 1.49
N ALA A 17 -8.48 -19.61 0.25
CA ALA A 17 -7.48 -18.62 -0.14
C ALA A 17 -7.80 -17.32 0.60
N ARG A 18 -6.88 -16.93 1.47
CA ARG A 18 -6.91 -15.61 2.10
C ARG A 18 -6.79 -14.55 1.01
N ASP A 19 -7.44 -13.42 1.23
CA ASP A 19 -7.30 -12.27 0.37
C ASP A 19 -5.82 -11.86 0.26
N ARG A 20 -5.38 -11.39 -0.91
CA ARG A 20 -3.98 -11.03 -1.12
C ARG A 20 -3.70 -9.59 -0.67
N ALA A 21 -2.57 -9.40 0.00
CA ALA A 21 -2.03 -8.09 0.38
C ALA A 21 -0.59 -7.93 -0.10
N VAL A 22 -0.28 -6.83 -0.79
CA VAL A 22 1.04 -6.53 -1.32
C VAL A 22 1.63 -5.32 -0.60
N LEU A 23 2.81 -5.48 -0.03
CA LEU A 23 3.52 -4.43 0.70
C LEU A 23 4.84 -4.12 -0.02
N ILE A 24 5.00 -2.87 -0.44
CA ILE A 24 6.14 -2.39 -1.23
C ILE A 24 6.95 -1.42 -0.37
N TYR A 25 8.21 -1.76 -0.09
CA TYR A 25 9.12 -0.93 0.69
C TYR A 25 10.27 -0.40 -0.17
N PRO A 26 10.65 0.88 0.00
CA PRO A 26 11.63 1.52 -0.85
C PRO A 26 13.03 0.98 -0.58
N ARG A 27 13.94 1.24 -1.51
CA ARG A 27 15.38 1.05 -1.31
C ARG A 27 15.87 2.09 -0.34
N GLU A 28 16.54 1.62 0.70
CA GLU A 28 17.12 2.49 1.70
C GLU A 28 18.57 2.13 1.94
N ARG A 29 19.39 3.18 2.07
CA ARG A 29 20.75 3.01 2.57
C ARG A 29 20.69 2.43 3.98
N ALA A 30 21.73 1.68 4.38
CA ALA A 30 21.76 0.96 5.66
C ALA A 30 21.37 1.83 6.88
N MET A 31 21.78 3.11 6.89
CA MET A 31 21.44 4.06 7.96
C MET A 31 19.95 4.46 8.00
N PHE A 32 19.25 4.43 6.86
CA PHE A 32 17.83 4.81 6.73
C PHE A 32 16.90 3.59 6.64
N ARG A 33 17.43 2.36 6.59
CA ARG A 33 16.62 1.13 6.75
C ARG A 33 15.76 1.17 8.02
N ARG A 34 16.20 1.86 9.06
CA ARG A 34 15.43 2.03 10.30
C ARG A 34 14.12 2.81 10.12
N VAL A 35 13.91 3.52 9.01
CA VAL A 35 12.67 4.27 8.73
C VAL A 35 11.55 3.33 8.27
N PHE A 36 11.87 2.38 7.36
CA PHE A 36 10.88 1.49 6.76
C PHE A 36 10.94 0.04 7.25
N TYR A 37 11.96 -0.34 8.03
CA TYR A 37 12.17 -1.69 8.52
C TYR A 37 12.17 -1.74 10.06
N THR A 38 11.11 -1.19 10.67
CA THR A 38 10.94 -1.12 12.13
C THR A 38 10.22 -2.34 12.72
N PRO A 39 10.31 -2.56 14.05
CA PRO A 39 9.45 -3.52 14.75
C PRO A 39 7.95 -3.30 14.51
N HIS A 40 7.51 -2.05 14.29
CA HIS A 40 6.12 -1.74 13.94
C HIS A 40 5.72 -2.32 12.58
N GLN A 41 6.57 -2.20 11.56
CA GLN A 41 6.31 -2.82 10.25
C GLN A 41 6.32 -4.35 10.30
N TRP A 42 7.14 -4.93 11.17
CA TRP A 42 7.09 -6.36 11.42
C TRP A 42 5.78 -6.77 12.11
N LEU A 43 5.33 -6.01 13.12
CA LEU A 43 4.05 -6.26 13.79
C LEU A 43 2.86 -6.11 12.83
N LEU A 44 2.89 -5.10 11.96
CA LEU A 44 1.90 -4.93 10.91
C LEU A 44 1.82 -6.17 10.02
N ARG A 45 2.96 -6.58 9.45
CA ARG A 45 3.04 -7.78 8.60
C ARG A 45 2.49 -9.02 9.31
N ARG A 46 2.82 -9.21 10.59
CA ARG A 46 2.30 -10.34 11.39
C ARG A 46 0.79 -10.27 11.62
N ARG A 47 0.22 -9.08 11.80
CA ARG A 47 -1.23 -8.90 11.94
C ARG A 47 -1.94 -9.17 10.61
N LEU A 48 -1.42 -8.58 9.54
CA LEU A 48 -1.91 -8.79 8.18
C LEU A 48 -1.90 -10.26 7.79
N ALA A 49 -0.83 -10.97 8.09
CA ALA A 49 -0.70 -12.40 7.78
C ALA A 49 -1.72 -13.29 8.49
N LYS A 50 -2.51 -12.78 9.44
CA LYS A 50 -3.65 -13.52 10.01
C LYS A 50 -4.88 -13.51 9.12
N THR A 51 -5.05 -12.46 8.31
CA THR A 51 -6.24 -12.22 7.48
C THR A 51 -5.92 -12.38 6.00
N TYR A 52 -4.72 -11.98 5.57
CA TYR A 52 -4.29 -11.93 4.19
C TYR A 52 -3.20 -12.95 3.90
N ASP A 53 -3.07 -13.33 2.62
CA ASP A 53 -1.82 -13.81 2.07
C ASP A 53 -0.93 -12.61 1.74
N VAL A 54 0.16 -12.44 2.49
CA VAL A 54 0.95 -11.20 2.49
C VAL A 54 2.22 -11.39 1.68
N GLU A 55 2.36 -10.62 0.62
CA GLU A 55 3.56 -10.49 -0.19
C GLU A 55 4.32 -9.21 0.17
N VAL A 56 5.65 -9.32 0.27
CA VAL A 56 6.51 -8.19 0.67
C VAL A 56 7.62 -8.01 -0.35
N HIS A 57 7.59 -6.89 -1.05
CA HIS A 57 8.69 -6.43 -1.91
C HIS A 57 9.52 -5.43 -1.13
N SER A 58 10.80 -5.71 -0.98
CA SER A 58 11.73 -4.85 -0.23
C SER A 58 12.86 -4.38 -1.13
N GLN A 59 13.38 -3.20 -0.83
CA GLN A 59 14.47 -2.56 -1.57
C GLN A 59 14.14 -2.18 -3.02
N VAL A 60 12.86 -1.86 -3.28
CA VAL A 60 12.36 -1.34 -4.57
C VAL A 60 12.83 0.09 -4.74
N ALA A 61 13.59 0.39 -5.79
CA ALA A 61 14.28 1.67 -5.93
C ALA A 61 13.78 2.58 -7.04
N THR A 62 13.12 2.01 -8.04
CA THR A 62 12.66 2.75 -9.20
C THR A 62 11.16 2.53 -9.38
N ASP A 63 10.55 3.46 -10.08
CA ASP A 63 9.19 3.34 -10.60
C ASP A 63 9.04 2.08 -11.47
N ASP A 64 10.00 1.80 -12.36
CA ASP A 64 9.99 0.58 -13.18
C ASP A 64 9.96 -0.71 -12.34
N GLU A 65 10.79 -0.79 -11.28
CA GLU A 65 10.78 -1.92 -10.36
C GLU A 65 9.42 -2.05 -9.65
N LEU A 66 8.79 -0.92 -9.29
CA LEU A 66 7.46 -0.92 -8.68
C LEU A 66 6.38 -1.42 -9.64
N PHE A 67 6.36 -0.92 -10.88
CA PHE A 67 5.34 -1.28 -11.86
C PHE A 67 5.45 -2.73 -12.34
N ALA A 68 6.65 -3.33 -12.26
CA ALA A 68 6.88 -4.74 -12.54
C ALA A 68 6.34 -5.70 -11.47
N ILE A 69 5.93 -5.20 -10.29
CA ILE A 69 5.36 -6.03 -9.22
C ILE A 69 3.97 -6.53 -9.64
N ASP A 70 3.75 -7.83 -9.50
CA ASP A 70 2.43 -8.44 -9.63
C ASP A 70 1.53 -7.97 -8.49
N VAL A 71 0.42 -7.32 -8.83
CA VAL A 71 -0.60 -6.88 -7.87
C VAL A 71 -1.98 -7.46 -8.19
N ASP A 72 -2.04 -8.46 -9.08
CA ASP A 72 -3.27 -9.02 -9.60
C ASP A 72 -4.17 -9.52 -8.46
N GLY A 73 -5.39 -8.99 -8.41
CA GLY A 73 -6.42 -9.36 -7.42
C GLY A 73 -6.10 -9.00 -5.97
N ALA A 74 -5.03 -8.24 -5.69
CA ALA A 74 -4.72 -7.83 -4.32
C ALA A 74 -5.81 -6.89 -3.78
N LYS A 75 -6.32 -7.18 -2.59
CA LYS A 75 -7.32 -6.36 -1.89
C LYS A 75 -6.70 -5.27 -1.03
N LEU A 76 -5.41 -5.40 -0.72
CA LEU A 76 -4.64 -4.39 -0.02
C LEU A 76 -3.30 -4.18 -0.73
N LEU A 77 -2.99 -2.92 -1.01
CA LEU A 77 -1.70 -2.49 -1.50
C LEU A 77 -1.15 -1.43 -0.54
N VAL A 78 0.08 -1.61 -0.05
CA VAL A 78 0.79 -0.60 0.73
C VAL A 78 2.02 -0.19 -0.06
N ILE A 79 2.12 1.09 -0.41
CA ILE A 79 3.29 1.68 -1.07
C ILE A 79 3.99 2.57 -0.05
N SER A 80 5.20 2.20 0.35
CA SER A 80 6.04 3.01 1.22
C SER A 80 7.09 3.75 0.40
N GLY A 81 7.38 5.00 0.80
CA GLY A 81 8.39 5.83 0.14
C GLY A 81 8.57 7.16 0.87
N HIS A 82 9.53 7.98 0.44
CA HIS A 82 9.61 9.38 0.88
C HIS A 82 8.62 10.19 0.08
N GLY A 83 7.88 11.07 0.74
CA GLY A 83 6.75 11.74 0.14
C GLY A 83 6.86 13.22 0.28
N ASP A 84 6.26 13.90 -0.68
CA ASP A 84 5.92 15.30 -0.63
C ASP A 84 4.45 15.45 -1.06
N PRO A 85 3.88 16.66 -1.06
CA PRO A 85 2.48 16.86 -1.46
C PRO A 85 2.11 16.37 -2.86
N PHE A 86 3.06 16.14 -3.76
CA PHE A 86 2.81 15.86 -5.18
C PHE A 86 3.51 14.61 -5.70
N SER A 87 4.39 13.97 -4.91
CA SER A 87 5.16 12.82 -5.37
C SER A 87 5.51 11.80 -4.28
N ILE A 88 5.90 10.59 -4.70
CA ILE A 88 6.56 9.58 -3.85
C ILE A 88 7.89 9.16 -4.49
N SER A 89 8.97 9.24 -3.73
CA SER A 89 10.30 8.72 -4.08
C SER A 89 10.60 7.37 -3.42
N LEU A 90 11.16 6.46 -4.22
CA LEU A 90 11.60 5.12 -3.80
C LEU A 90 13.11 5.06 -3.49
N ASN A 91 13.79 6.21 -3.46
CA ASN A 91 15.20 6.37 -3.06
C ASN A 91 16.25 5.63 -3.92
N GLY A 92 15.95 5.36 -5.18
CA GLY A 92 16.94 4.96 -6.17
C GLY A 92 17.86 6.11 -6.60
N ARG A 93 19.13 5.80 -6.90
CA ARG A 93 20.05 6.78 -7.51
C ARG A 93 19.55 7.12 -8.92
N ASN A 94 19.35 8.41 -9.21
CA ASN A 94 18.77 8.90 -10.48
C ASN A 94 17.37 8.34 -10.78
N ALA A 95 16.67 7.81 -9.78
CA ALA A 95 15.28 7.38 -9.95
C ALA A 95 14.38 8.61 -9.91
N ARG A 96 13.39 8.65 -10.82
CA ARG A 96 12.33 9.64 -10.79
C ARG A 96 11.36 9.29 -9.64
N SER A 97 10.72 10.31 -9.07
CA SER A 97 9.58 10.11 -8.17
C SER A 97 8.37 9.65 -8.98
N LEU A 98 7.47 8.90 -8.35
CA LEU A 98 6.12 8.72 -8.86
C LEU A 98 5.38 10.05 -8.70
N ASP A 99 4.90 10.61 -9.79
CA ASP A 99 4.22 11.90 -9.82
C ASP A 99 3.10 11.92 -10.88
N ALA A 100 2.72 13.11 -11.34
CA ALA A 100 1.65 13.25 -12.31
C ALA A 100 1.97 12.69 -13.70
N ASP A 101 3.24 12.62 -14.07
CA ASP A 101 3.67 12.08 -15.36
C ASP A 101 3.48 10.55 -15.42
N ASP A 102 3.26 9.90 -14.28
CA ASP A 102 2.98 8.45 -14.17
C ASP A 102 1.48 8.11 -14.13
N ALA A 103 0.58 9.07 -14.35
CA ALA A 103 -0.86 8.86 -14.19
C ALA A 103 -1.40 7.62 -14.94
N ASP A 104 -0.98 7.42 -16.20
CA ASP A 104 -1.43 6.29 -17.02
C ASP A 104 -0.86 4.95 -16.50
N ARG A 105 0.43 4.93 -16.13
CA ARG A 105 1.08 3.73 -15.56
C ARG A 105 0.47 3.36 -14.22
N LEU A 106 0.13 4.35 -13.39
CA LEU A 106 -0.60 4.15 -12.13
C LEU A 106 -1.99 3.59 -12.40
N ALA A 107 -2.71 4.11 -13.39
CA ALA A 107 -4.05 3.61 -13.73
C ALA A 107 -4.00 2.14 -14.20
N GLU A 108 -3.06 1.80 -15.09
CA GLU A 108 -2.82 0.42 -15.51
C GLU A 108 -2.46 -0.47 -14.32
N PHE A 109 -1.51 -0.04 -13.50
CA PHE A 109 -1.06 -0.76 -12.32
C PHE A 109 -2.21 -1.05 -11.34
N PHE A 110 -3.02 -0.04 -11.03
CA PHE A 110 -4.15 -0.18 -10.12
C PHE A 110 -5.34 -0.91 -10.73
N SER A 111 -5.48 -0.94 -12.05
CA SER A 111 -6.54 -1.70 -12.73
C SER A 111 -6.48 -3.20 -12.42
N ARG A 112 -5.28 -3.71 -12.15
CA ARG A 112 -4.99 -5.11 -11.82
C ARG A 112 -5.38 -5.51 -10.40
N LEU A 113 -5.52 -4.54 -9.49
CA LEU A 113 -5.99 -4.78 -8.12
C LEU A 113 -7.44 -5.25 -8.10
N ASP A 114 -7.89 -5.81 -6.98
CA ASP A 114 -9.31 -6.05 -6.72
C ASP A 114 -10.12 -4.73 -6.91
N PRO A 115 -11.34 -4.76 -7.49
CA PRO A 115 -12.14 -3.56 -7.73
C PRO A 115 -12.45 -2.74 -6.47
N PHE A 116 -12.42 -3.36 -5.29
CA PHE A 116 -12.67 -2.72 -3.99
C PHE A 116 -11.41 -2.65 -3.13
N ALA A 117 -10.23 -2.81 -3.73
CA ALA A 117 -8.96 -2.77 -3.03
C ALA A 117 -8.75 -1.45 -2.26
N THR A 118 -7.98 -1.55 -1.17
CA THR A 118 -7.48 -0.40 -0.42
C THR A 118 -6.01 -0.18 -0.74
N ILE A 119 -5.65 1.05 -1.09
CA ILE A 119 -4.29 1.50 -1.38
C ILE A 119 -3.86 2.42 -0.22
N VAL A 120 -2.76 2.09 0.41
CA VAL A 120 -2.17 2.88 1.50
C VAL A 120 -0.86 3.49 1.02
N LEU A 121 -0.81 4.81 1.01
CA LEU A 121 0.39 5.59 0.75
C LEU A 121 1.09 5.84 2.10
N GLN A 122 2.06 5.00 2.42
CA GLN A 122 2.89 5.16 3.62
C GLN A 122 4.03 6.13 3.29
N SER A 123 3.68 7.40 3.22
CA SER A 123 4.60 8.46 2.82
C SER A 123 4.15 9.81 3.36
N CYS A 124 5.11 10.67 3.74
CA CYS A 124 4.83 12.00 4.29
C CYS A 124 4.06 12.87 3.29
N ASP A 125 3.14 13.70 3.79
CA ASP A 125 2.44 14.78 3.06
C ASP A 125 1.66 14.41 1.78
N THR A 126 1.71 13.16 1.31
CA THR A 126 1.05 12.71 0.07
C THR A 126 -0.47 12.93 0.05
N GLY A 127 -1.12 12.98 1.20
CA GLY A 127 -2.54 13.30 1.32
C GLY A 127 -2.88 14.75 0.94
N ARG A 128 -1.88 15.65 0.85
CA ARG A 128 -2.08 17.05 0.44
C ARG A 128 -2.23 17.24 -1.07
N GLY A 129 -1.95 16.23 -1.90
CA GLY A 129 -2.09 16.33 -3.35
C GLY A 129 -1.94 15.01 -4.10
N PHE A 130 -0.85 14.28 -3.91
CA PHE A 130 -0.54 13.04 -4.63
C PHE A 130 -1.62 11.97 -4.46
N ALA A 131 -2.26 11.90 -3.29
CA ALA A 131 -3.37 10.98 -3.04
C ALA A 131 -4.57 11.22 -3.97
N HIS A 132 -4.82 12.45 -4.42
CA HIS A 132 -5.85 12.74 -5.42
C HIS A 132 -5.51 12.13 -6.78
N LEU A 133 -4.24 12.22 -7.18
CA LEU A 133 -3.76 11.60 -8.40
C LEU A 133 -3.91 10.09 -8.34
N VAL A 134 -3.46 9.47 -7.25
CA VAL A 134 -3.61 8.03 -6.99
C VAL A 134 -5.09 7.63 -6.99
N LYS A 135 -5.97 8.43 -6.37
CA LYS A 135 -7.41 8.14 -6.33
C LYS A 135 -8.04 8.20 -7.72
N ASN A 136 -7.65 9.17 -8.55
CA ASN A 136 -8.14 9.26 -9.93
C ASN A 136 -7.68 8.05 -10.75
N ALA A 137 -6.39 7.68 -10.65
CA ALA A 137 -5.82 6.51 -11.33
C ALA A 137 -6.46 5.18 -10.85
N ALA A 138 -6.71 5.04 -9.54
CA ALA A 138 -7.28 3.83 -8.96
C ALA A 138 -8.77 3.61 -9.30
N GLY A 139 -9.45 4.64 -9.78
CA GLY A 139 -10.86 4.62 -10.14
C GLY A 139 -11.82 4.83 -8.97
N PRO A 140 -13.15 4.79 -9.23
CA PRO A 140 -14.15 5.26 -8.28
C PRO A 140 -14.30 4.38 -7.04
N THR A 141 -14.11 3.06 -7.16
CA THR A 141 -14.44 2.08 -6.11
C THR A 141 -13.29 1.77 -5.15
N ARG A 142 -12.03 1.88 -5.59
CA ARG A 142 -10.86 1.60 -4.76
C ARG A 142 -10.62 2.70 -3.73
N ARG A 143 -10.17 2.34 -2.54
CA ARG A 143 -9.93 3.29 -1.44
C ARG A 143 -8.47 3.73 -1.45
N VAL A 144 -8.21 5.00 -1.14
CA VAL A 144 -6.86 5.54 -0.99
C VAL A 144 -6.73 6.17 0.39
N ILE A 145 -5.70 5.75 1.14
CA ILE A 145 -5.38 6.27 2.48
C ILE A 145 -3.98 6.86 2.41
N ALA A 146 -3.83 8.11 2.83
CA ALA A 146 -2.57 8.85 2.76
C ALA A 146 -2.42 9.81 3.94
N ALA A 147 -1.19 10.22 4.25
CA ALA A 147 -0.90 11.13 5.35
C ALA A 147 -0.92 12.60 4.91
N ASN A 148 -1.53 13.48 5.71
CA ASN A 148 -1.54 14.93 5.47
C ASN A 148 -0.37 15.68 6.16
N GLY A 149 0.60 14.94 6.69
CA GLY A 149 1.75 15.48 7.42
C GLY A 149 2.92 14.50 7.46
N GLU A 150 3.94 14.82 8.25
CA GLU A 150 5.10 13.96 8.40
C GLU A 150 4.73 12.68 9.13
N ILE A 151 5.12 11.52 8.61
CA ILE A 151 4.99 10.24 9.32
C ILE A 151 6.26 10.08 10.17
N PRO A 152 6.16 10.04 11.52
CA PRO A 152 7.34 9.82 12.34
C PRO A 152 7.94 8.44 12.05
N TRP A 153 9.21 8.24 12.39
CA TRP A 153 9.94 7.01 12.07
C TRP A 153 9.27 5.70 12.59
N ASN A 154 8.40 5.82 13.59
CA ASN A 154 7.61 4.76 14.24
C ASN A 154 6.09 4.99 14.09
N GLY A 155 5.70 5.94 13.25
CA GLY A 155 4.38 6.57 13.24
C GLY A 155 3.27 5.79 12.56
N MET A 156 3.61 4.88 11.65
CA MET A 156 2.56 4.06 11.04
C MET A 156 2.15 2.94 12.00
N ARG A 157 1.04 3.16 12.72
CA ARG A 157 0.40 2.15 13.57
C ARG A 157 -0.93 1.75 12.95
N ILE A 158 -0.89 0.86 11.97
CA ILE A 158 -2.10 0.22 11.47
C ILE A 158 -2.62 -0.75 12.54
N THR A 159 -3.69 -0.35 13.23
CA THR A 159 -4.21 -1.06 14.40
C THR A 159 -5.17 -2.18 14.06
N SER A 160 -5.95 -2.06 13.00
CA SER A 160 -6.81 -3.11 12.45
C SER A 160 -6.88 -2.97 10.93
N ILE A 161 -7.08 -4.10 10.27
CA ILE A 161 -7.41 -4.17 8.85
C ILE A 161 -8.62 -5.10 8.84
N ASP A 162 -9.76 -4.52 8.48
CA ASP A 162 -11.15 -5.01 8.61
C ASP A 162 -11.88 -4.71 9.94
N PRO A 163 -13.10 -4.10 9.94
CA PRO A 163 -13.81 -3.49 8.81
C PRO A 163 -13.29 -2.07 8.44
N PHE A 164 -12.08 -1.73 8.94
CA PHE A 164 -11.17 -0.60 8.69
C PHE A 164 -11.28 0.64 9.60
N ASP A 165 -10.46 0.63 10.66
CA ASP A 165 -9.85 1.83 11.25
C ASP A 165 -8.34 1.78 10.99
N VAL A 166 -7.89 2.43 9.91
CA VAL A 166 -6.46 2.66 9.68
C VAL A 166 -6.10 4.02 10.25
N THR A 167 -5.38 4.02 11.36
CA THR A 167 -4.72 5.21 11.89
C THR A 167 -3.31 5.31 11.33
N ILE A 168 -3.03 6.37 10.57
CA ILE A 168 -1.65 6.82 10.35
C ILE A 168 -1.38 7.87 11.43
N ARG A 169 -0.30 7.78 12.20
CA ARG A 169 0.06 8.89 13.11
C ARG A 169 0.98 9.83 12.34
N CYS A 170 0.69 11.12 12.35
CA CYS A 170 1.56 12.13 11.78
C CYS A 170 2.12 13.03 12.89
N ARG A 171 3.23 13.71 12.64
CA ARG A 171 3.75 14.78 13.49
C ARG A 171 3.71 16.09 12.70
N ASP A 172 3.39 17.18 13.37
CA ASP A 172 3.64 18.53 12.86
C ASP A 172 4.46 19.34 13.89
N SER A 173 4.80 20.58 13.56
CA SER A 173 5.54 21.50 14.44
C SER A 173 4.85 21.79 15.79
N ALA A 174 3.60 21.34 15.99
CA ALA A 174 2.81 21.56 17.20
C ALA A 174 2.54 20.28 18.04
N GLY A 175 2.88 19.08 17.56
CA GLY A 175 2.77 17.83 18.33
C GLY A 175 2.51 16.56 17.51
N ASP A 176 2.30 15.44 18.21
CA ASP A 176 1.88 14.16 17.60
C ASP A 176 0.37 14.20 17.33
N TRP A 177 -0.03 14.10 16.06
CA TRP A 177 -1.42 13.93 15.66
C TRP A 177 -1.74 12.47 15.34
N ASP A 178 -2.95 12.08 15.70
CA ASP A 178 -3.60 10.89 15.15
C ASP A 178 -4.24 11.30 13.82
N CYS A 179 -3.57 11.06 12.69
CA CYS A 179 -4.19 11.15 11.36
C CYS A 179 -5.06 9.90 11.16
N THR A 180 -6.09 9.75 12.00
CA THR A 180 -7.10 8.72 11.78
C THR A 180 -7.93 9.13 10.57
N LEU A 181 -7.89 8.33 9.51
CA LEU A 181 -8.95 8.41 8.50
C LEU A 181 -10.09 7.54 9.02
N ARG A 182 -11.01 8.16 9.79
CA ARG A 182 -12.23 7.51 10.29
C ARG A 182 -13.27 7.54 9.18
N LEU A 183 -13.57 6.38 8.61
CA LEU A 183 -14.69 6.25 7.70
C LEU A 183 -15.95 6.03 8.54
N ARG A 184 -16.95 6.89 8.35
CA ARG A 184 -18.33 6.57 8.70
C ARG A 184 -18.90 5.63 7.66
#